data_AF-A0AA38Q598-F1
#
_entry.id   AF-A0AA38Q598-F1
#
_cell.length_a   1.000
_cell.length_b   1.000
_cell.length_c   1.000
_cell.angle_alpha   90.00
_cell.angle_beta   90.00
_cell.angle_gamma   90.00
#
_symmetry.space_group_name_H-M   'P 1'
#
loop_
_entity.id
_entity.type
_entity.pdbx_description
1 polymer ?
#
loop_
_entity_poly.entity_id
_entity_poly.type
_entity_poly.pdbx_seq_one_letter_code
_entity_poly.pdbx_strand_id
1 'polypeptide(L)'
;MWILIFPLLSIFLRVNAIVGQVACSGTGLDWYMNMVGETPCTTYERLRQICNPSFQVGTMNTNTPPDACNEQVADCCCNSVAFTLSMLCLNCQQNIGTSSGYDAGKGAYQSYLQGSRSPGSWCSPVTNESLPHNIDNAVCDNNIMIIDDIRTGLFWADGSWFYMWSYEAISKDVNANGGNAFTHCASIASTSTSTSTSSTSTSSPTTSIATVAGPISGQTGTVTAQGTGSSKGLPSPSPTNSNSFDGASTSIGPKSTHLRQHRHLGTPIAQLLTKPYLHPLL
;
A
#
# COMPACT_ATOMS: atom_id res chain seq x y z
N MET A 1 -18.26 -32.39 53.45
CA MET A 1 -18.48 -32.04 52.04
C MET A 1 -17.89 -30.66 51.82
N TRP A 2 -16.64 -30.59 51.34
CA TRP A 2 -15.91 -29.34 51.14
C TRP A 2 -16.21 -28.80 49.74
N ILE A 3 -16.70 -27.56 49.67
CA ILE A 3 -16.98 -26.85 48.41
C ILE A 3 -15.69 -26.19 47.97
N LEU A 4 -15.06 -26.73 46.93
CA LEU A 4 -13.91 -26.11 46.25
C LEU A 4 -14.43 -24.99 45.35
N ILE A 5 -14.22 -23.74 45.77
CA ILE A 5 -14.41 -22.55 44.95
C ILE A 5 -13.17 -22.41 44.05
N PHE A 6 -13.30 -22.85 42.80
CA PHE A 6 -12.31 -22.55 41.76
C PHE A 6 -12.45 -21.07 41.38
N PRO A 7 -11.40 -20.23 41.54
CA PRO A 7 -11.45 -18.87 41.03
C PRO A 7 -11.36 -18.94 39.51
N LEU A 8 -12.40 -18.43 38.83
CA LEU A 8 -12.39 -18.12 37.41
C LEU A 8 -11.33 -17.03 37.16
N LEU A 9 -10.09 -17.47 36.95
CA LEU A 9 -9.00 -16.66 36.46
C LEU A 9 -9.35 -16.27 35.02
N SER A 10 -10.01 -15.12 34.85
CA SER A 10 -10.24 -14.50 33.55
C SER A 10 -8.88 -14.09 32.98
N ILE A 11 -8.32 -14.97 32.15
CA ILE A 11 -7.18 -14.67 31.30
C ILE A 11 -7.67 -13.65 30.27
N PHE A 12 -7.50 -12.36 30.56
CA PHE A 12 -7.53 -11.32 29.54
C PHE A 12 -6.33 -11.55 28.63
N LEU A 13 -6.52 -12.35 27.58
CA LEU A 13 -5.66 -12.32 26.40
C LEU A 13 -5.68 -10.89 25.88
N ARG A 14 -4.69 -10.09 26.27
CA ARG A 14 -4.39 -8.85 25.56
C ARG A 14 -3.92 -9.29 24.18
N VAL A 15 -4.84 -9.25 23.23
CA VAL A 15 -4.48 -9.19 21.82
C VAL A 15 -3.67 -7.91 21.71
N ASN A 16 -2.34 -8.04 21.74
CA ASN A 16 -1.48 -6.99 21.23
C ASN A 16 -1.81 -6.95 19.74
N ALA A 17 -2.75 -6.08 19.36
CA ALA A 17 -2.78 -5.63 17.99
C ALA A 17 -1.37 -5.12 17.73
N ILE A 18 -0.62 -5.83 16.89
CA ILE A 18 0.58 -5.27 16.29
C ILE A 18 0.00 -4.14 15.44
N VAL A 19 -0.01 -2.94 16.01
CA VAL A 19 -0.46 -1.75 15.31
C VAL A 19 0.65 -1.48 14.29
N GLY A 20 0.33 -1.57 13.00
CA GLY A 20 1.27 -1.18 11.95
C GLY A 20 1.84 0.20 12.25
N GLN A 21 3.10 0.45 11.89
CA GLN A 21 3.72 1.76 12.07
C GLN A 21 3.21 2.75 11.02
N VAL A 22 1.90 3.00 11.03
CA VAL A 22 1.24 3.85 10.05
C VAL A 22 1.23 5.33 10.44
N ALA A 23 1.66 5.67 11.65
CA ALA A 23 1.71 7.06 12.10
C ALA A 23 2.88 7.83 11.47
N CYS A 24 2.65 9.10 11.11
CA CYS A 24 3.72 10.00 10.72
C CYS A 24 4.42 10.57 11.95
N SER A 25 5.74 10.73 11.87
CA SER A 25 6.55 11.27 12.96
C SER A 25 6.62 12.80 12.98
N GLY A 26 5.95 13.49 12.04
CA GLY A 26 5.80 14.94 12.02
C GLY A 26 5.00 15.45 10.82
N THR A 27 5.15 16.74 10.49
CA THR A 27 4.19 17.50 9.66
C THR A 27 4.50 17.53 8.16
N GLY A 28 5.58 16.89 7.72
CA GLY A 28 5.99 16.92 6.32
C GLY A 28 4.93 16.42 5.34
N LEU A 29 4.07 15.50 5.77
CA LEU A 29 3.00 14.90 4.96
C LEU A 29 1.60 15.41 5.35
N ASP A 30 1.49 16.52 6.07
CA ASP A 30 0.20 17.13 6.44
C ASP A 30 -0.64 17.46 5.20
N TRP A 31 -0.01 17.87 4.10
CA TRP A 31 -0.70 18.12 2.83
C TRP A 31 -1.45 16.87 2.34
N TYR A 32 -0.85 15.68 2.47
CA TYR A 32 -1.46 14.42 2.08
C TYR A 32 -2.62 14.09 3.02
N MET A 33 -2.38 14.20 4.33
CA MET A 33 -3.40 13.89 5.35
C MET A 33 -4.59 14.84 5.27
N ASN A 34 -4.38 16.11 4.93
CA ASN A 34 -5.45 17.09 4.76
C ASN A 34 -6.34 16.79 3.54
N MET A 35 -5.77 16.19 2.49
CA MET A 35 -6.54 15.77 1.31
C MET A 35 -7.20 14.39 1.52
N VAL A 36 -6.45 13.43 2.06
CA VAL A 36 -6.81 12.00 2.10
C VAL A 36 -7.48 11.59 3.41
N GLY A 37 -7.35 12.37 4.48
CA GLY A 37 -7.92 12.05 5.80
C GLY A 37 -7.23 10.91 6.56
N GLU A 38 -6.19 10.30 5.98
CA GLU A 38 -5.32 9.30 6.61
C GLU A 38 -3.86 9.49 6.19
N THR A 39 -2.94 8.80 6.88
CA THR A 39 -1.51 8.86 6.52
C THR A 39 -1.24 8.09 5.23
N PRO A 40 -0.20 8.43 4.46
CA PRO A 40 0.18 7.65 3.28
C PRO A 40 0.58 6.21 3.63
N CYS A 41 1.07 5.97 4.86
CA CYS A 41 1.30 4.62 5.35
C CYS A 41 0.02 3.83 5.55
N THR A 42 -1.05 4.46 6.06
CA THR A 42 -2.35 3.81 6.21
C THR A 42 -2.92 3.46 4.84
N THR A 43 -2.86 4.38 3.88
CA THR A 43 -3.31 4.12 2.50
C THR A 43 -2.50 3.00 1.85
N TYR A 44 -1.17 3.00 2.02
CA TYR A 44 -0.31 1.93 1.53
C TYR A 44 -0.66 0.57 2.15
N GLU A 45 -0.86 0.54 3.48
CA GLU A 45 -1.24 -0.66 4.20
C GLU A 45 -2.58 -1.20 3.69
N ARG A 46 -3.60 -0.35 3.57
CA ARG A 46 -4.94 -0.74 3.10
C ARG A 46 -4.93 -1.21 1.64
N LEU A 47 -4.11 -0.62 0.77
CA LEU A 47 -3.94 -1.09 -0.60
C LEU A 47 -3.39 -2.53 -0.64
N ARG A 48 -2.37 -2.83 0.17
CA ARG A 48 -1.79 -4.18 0.29
C ARG A 48 -2.75 -5.14 1.01
N GLN A 49 -3.52 -4.61 1.96
CA GLN A 49 -4.81 -5.04 2.52
C GLN A 49 -5.64 -5.93 1.59
N ILE A 50 -5.87 -5.42 0.37
CA ILE A 50 -6.76 -6.04 -0.62
C ILE A 50 -6.29 -7.45 -1.01
N CYS A 51 -4.97 -7.66 -1.16
CA CYS A 51 -4.40 -8.93 -1.59
C CYS A 51 -3.86 -9.78 -0.43
N ASN A 52 -3.50 -9.16 0.69
CA ASN A 52 -2.95 -9.82 1.85
C ASN A 52 -3.51 -9.17 3.12
N PRO A 53 -4.64 -9.66 3.67
CA PRO A 53 -5.32 -9.10 4.85
C PRO A 53 -4.43 -8.95 6.10
N SER A 54 -3.35 -9.71 6.19
CA SER A 54 -2.40 -9.68 7.30
C SER A 54 -1.22 -8.73 7.06
N PHE A 55 -1.18 -8.03 5.93
CA PHE A 55 -0.12 -7.07 5.63
C PHE A 55 -0.18 -5.92 6.65
N GLN A 56 1.00 -5.58 7.16
CA GLN A 56 1.19 -4.46 8.06
C GLN A 56 2.42 -3.69 7.63
N VAL A 57 2.32 -2.38 7.66
CA VAL A 57 3.46 -1.50 7.42
C VAL A 57 4.38 -1.54 8.64
N GLY A 58 5.62 -1.95 8.41
CA GLY A 58 6.70 -1.87 9.39
C GLY A 58 7.38 -0.51 9.39
N THR A 59 8.51 -0.41 10.10
CA THR A 59 9.42 0.73 9.96
C THR A 59 10.07 0.72 8.57
N MET A 60 9.91 1.80 7.82
CA MET A 60 10.42 1.98 6.47
C MET A 60 11.92 2.20 6.49
N ASN A 61 12.63 1.48 5.61
CA ASN A 61 14.08 1.61 5.46
C ASN A 61 14.42 2.89 4.68
N THR A 62 15.39 3.66 5.16
CA THR A 62 15.87 4.86 4.47
C THR A 62 16.74 4.56 3.25
N ASN A 63 17.22 3.32 3.11
CA ASN A 63 17.83 2.85 1.87
C ASN A 63 16.72 2.53 0.86
N THR A 64 16.57 3.37 -0.15
CA THR A 64 15.45 3.28 -1.10
C THR A 64 15.67 2.17 -2.13
N PRO A 65 14.63 1.39 -2.48
CA PRO A 65 13.23 1.51 -2.05
C PRO A 65 13.01 1.05 -0.59
N PRO A 66 12.08 1.68 0.16
CA PRO A 66 11.87 1.41 1.60
C PRO A 66 11.22 0.05 1.89
N ASP A 67 10.58 -0.54 0.89
CA ASP A 67 9.88 -1.82 0.93
C ASP A 67 10.10 -2.56 -0.40
N ALA A 68 9.55 -3.78 -0.52
CA ALA A 68 9.54 -4.59 -1.72
C ALA A 68 8.17 -5.24 -1.96
N CYS A 69 7.84 -5.51 -3.23
CA CYS A 69 6.64 -6.27 -3.60
C CYS A 69 6.94 -7.78 -3.49
N ASN A 70 6.77 -8.35 -2.30
CA ASN A 70 7.08 -9.76 -1.99
C ASN A 70 5.82 -10.64 -1.82
N GLU A 71 4.65 -10.09 -2.13
CA GLU A 71 3.37 -10.78 -2.02
C GLU A 71 3.28 -11.96 -2.98
N GLN A 72 2.56 -12.98 -2.54
CA GLN A 72 2.15 -14.09 -3.40
C GLN A 72 1.15 -13.62 -4.46
N VAL A 73 0.22 -12.73 -4.09
CA VAL A 73 -0.71 -12.08 -5.02
C VAL A 73 -0.18 -10.69 -5.34
N ALA A 74 0.49 -10.58 -6.47
CA ALA A 74 1.31 -9.42 -6.80
C ALA A 74 0.50 -8.17 -7.20
N ASP A 75 -0.78 -8.30 -7.57
CA ASP A 75 -1.58 -7.20 -8.14
C ASP A 75 -1.60 -5.92 -7.27
N CYS A 76 -1.66 -6.08 -5.94
CA CYS A 76 -1.70 -4.94 -5.00
C CYS A 76 -0.34 -4.26 -4.75
N CYS A 77 0.76 -4.86 -5.22
CA CYS A 77 2.11 -4.31 -5.03
C CYS A 77 2.89 -4.12 -6.32
N CYS A 78 2.58 -4.85 -7.38
CA CYS A 78 3.35 -4.87 -8.61
C CYS A 78 2.95 -3.71 -9.53
N ASN A 79 2.93 -2.52 -8.98
CA ASN A 79 2.46 -1.33 -9.66
C ASN A 79 3.15 -0.07 -9.13
N SER A 80 3.16 0.99 -9.93
CA SER A 80 3.84 2.26 -9.57
C SER A 80 3.14 3.01 -8.44
N VAL A 81 1.83 2.79 -8.27
CA VAL A 81 1.00 3.41 -7.22
C VAL A 81 1.45 2.94 -5.84
N ALA A 82 1.58 1.63 -5.65
CA ALA A 82 2.07 1.00 -4.42
C ALA A 82 3.51 1.44 -4.09
N PHE A 83 4.38 1.49 -5.10
CA PHE A 83 5.74 2.02 -4.92
C PHE A 83 5.73 3.48 -4.44
N THR A 84 4.94 4.35 -5.10
CA THR A 84 4.82 5.77 -4.71
C THR A 84 4.28 5.93 -3.30
N LEU A 85 3.25 5.18 -2.92
CA LEU A 85 2.71 5.19 -1.56
C LEU A 85 3.74 4.70 -0.53
N SER A 86 4.57 3.72 -0.86
CA SER A 86 5.67 3.28 0.02
C SER A 86 6.71 4.38 0.24
N MET A 87 7.03 5.16 -0.80
CA MET A 87 7.96 6.29 -0.72
C MET A 87 7.37 7.45 0.09
N LEU A 88 6.07 7.75 -0.07
CA LEU A 88 5.37 8.72 0.76
C LEU A 88 5.32 8.26 2.23
N CYS A 89 5.10 6.97 2.46
CA CYS A 89 5.10 6.40 3.79
C CYS A 89 6.48 6.50 4.47
N LEU A 90 7.58 6.24 3.73
CA LEU A 90 8.93 6.49 4.23
C LEU A 90 9.07 7.94 4.70
N ASN A 91 8.72 8.91 3.87
CA ASN A 91 8.84 10.32 4.20
C ASN A 91 7.95 10.72 5.41
N CYS A 92 6.77 10.13 5.54
CA CYS A 92 5.86 10.26 6.69
C CYS A 92 6.51 9.75 7.99
N GLN A 93 7.08 8.54 7.99
CA GLN A 93 7.68 7.95 9.19
C GLN A 93 8.98 8.64 9.61
N GLN A 94 9.77 9.17 8.67
CA GLN A 94 11.08 9.76 8.96
C GLN A 94 11.04 11.22 9.41
N ASN A 95 9.86 11.82 9.56
CA ASN A 95 9.68 13.23 9.95
C ASN A 95 10.55 14.19 9.14
N ILE A 96 10.32 14.23 7.83
CA ILE A 96 11.13 15.07 6.94
C ILE A 96 10.94 16.57 7.19
N GLY A 97 9.97 17.00 8.01
CA GLY A 97 9.71 18.41 8.31
C GLY A 97 9.59 19.25 7.03
N THR A 98 10.42 20.28 6.92
CA THR A 98 10.55 21.15 5.73
C THR A 98 11.74 20.79 4.82
N SER A 99 12.39 19.64 5.05
CA SER A 99 13.51 19.19 4.23
C SER A 99 13.06 18.67 2.86
N SER A 100 14.03 18.36 1.99
CA SER A 100 13.78 17.82 0.65
C SER A 100 13.15 16.42 0.63
N GLY A 101 13.06 15.74 1.77
CA GLY A 101 12.61 14.36 1.87
C GLY A 101 13.65 13.34 1.42
N TYR A 102 13.24 12.07 1.42
CA TYR A 102 13.96 10.92 0.90
C TYR A 102 13.53 10.64 -0.53
N ASP A 103 14.50 10.72 -1.44
CA ASP A 103 14.34 10.40 -2.86
C ASP A 103 14.81 8.98 -3.16
N ALA A 104 14.31 8.42 -4.26
CA ALA A 104 14.73 7.14 -4.80
C ALA A 104 15.48 7.38 -6.12
N GLY A 105 16.71 6.86 -6.19
CA GLY A 105 17.51 6.96 -7.40
C GLY A 105 17.03 6.03 -8.52
N LYS A 106 17.66 6.17 -9.68
CA LYS A 106 17.44 5.28 -10.84
C LYS A 106 17.54 3.81 -10.44
N GLY A 107 16.58 3.01 -10.88
CA GLY A 107 16.52 1.58 -10.60
C GLY A 107 15.75 1.22 -9.32
N ALA A 108 15.32 2.19 -8.51
CA ALA A 108 14.66 1.91 -7.24
C ALA A 108 13.31 1.20 -7.44
N TYR A 109 12.50 1.63 -8.40
CA TYR A 109 11.26 0.94 -8.73
C TYR A 109 11.51 -0.50 -9.21
N GLN A 110 12.50 -0.73 -10.06
CA GLN A 110 12.86 -2.07 -10.52
C GLN A 110 13.35 -2.95 -9.37
N SER A 111 14.07 -2.37 -8.41
CA SER A 111 14.49 -3.05 -7.17
C SER A 111 13.28 -3.40 -6.29
N TYR A 112 12.30 -2.51 -6.20
CA TYR A 112 11.03 -2.74 -5.50
C TYR A 112 10.24 -3.90 -6.13
N LEU A 113 10.15 -3.94 -7.45
CA LEU A 113 9.50 -5.03 -8.20
C LEU A 113 10.25 -6.36 -8.11
N GLN A 114 11.59 -6.33 -8.07
CA GLN A 114 12.39 -7.53 -7.91
C GLN A 114 12.15 -8.15 -6.52
N GLY A 115 12.24 -7.33 -5.48
CA GLY A 115 12.09 -7.80 -4.10
C GLY A 115 13.03 -8.94 -3.75
N SER A 116 12.50 -10.02 -3.18
CA SER A 116 13.26 -11.22 -2.78
C SER A 116 13.47 -12.23 -3.92
N ARG A 117 13.04 -11.92 -5.14
CA ARG A 117 13.17 -12.80 -6.31
C ARG A 117 14.62 -12.82 -6.81
N SER A 118 14.91 -13.81 -7.66
CA SER A 118 16.22 -13.92 -8.32
C SER A 118 16.53 -12.65 -9.14
N PRO A 119 17.82 -12.25 -9.24
CA PRO A 119 18.21 -11.09 -10.05
C PRO A 119 17.66 -11.17 -11.47
N GLY A 120 17.01 -10.09 -11.92
CA GLY A 120 16.37 -10.03 -13.24
C GLY A 120 14.97 -10.65 -13.32
N SER A 121 14.43 -11.16 -12.21
CA SER A 121 13.03 -11.58 -12.08
C SER A 121 12.24 -10.52 -11.34
N TRP A 122 11.11 -10.10 -11.90
CA TRP A 122 10.23 -9.11 -11.32
C TRP A 122 8.88 -9.74 -10.96
N CYS A 123 8.13 -9.10 -10.07
CA CYS A 123 6.73 -9.42 -9.92
C CYS A 123 5.99 -9.25 -11.26
N SER A 124 4.87 -9.96 -11.43
CA SER A 124 4.07 -9.92 -12.65
C SER A 124 2.59 -10.21 -12.31
N PRO A 125 1.62 -9.57 -12.99
CA PRO A 125 1.81 -8.53 -14.02
C PRO A 125 2.21 -7.17 -13.42
N VAL A 126 3.10 -6.44 -14.11
CA VAL A 126 3.46 -5.06 -13.74
C VAL A 126 2.44 -4.09 -14.32
N THR A 127 1.92 -3.19 -13.49
CA THR A 127 1.01 -2.11 -13.93
C THR A 127 1.59 -0.75 -13.58
N ASN A 128 2.01 0.02 -14.59
CA ASN A 128 2.53 1.37 -14.40
C ASN A 128 1.44 2.40 -14.66
N GLU A 129 1.52 3.54 -13.96
CA GLU A 129 0.63 4.70 -14.14
C GLU A 129 -0.87 4.35 -13.98
N SER A 130 -1.16 3.26 -13.27
CA SER A 130 -2.50 2.79 -12.95
C SER A 130 -2.45 1.65 -11.93
N LEU A 131 -3.62 1.20 -11.51
CA LEU A 131 -3.81 -0.06 -10.78
C LEU A 131 -4.46 -1.10 -11.73
N PRO A 132 -4.21 -2.41 -11.52
CA PRO A 132 -4.99 -3.44 -12.20
C PRO A 132 -6.50 -3.24 -11.95
N HIS A 133 -7.34 -3.51 -12.95
CA HIS A 133 -8.77 -3.17 -12.89
C HIS A 133 -9.49 -3.78 -11.67
N ASN A 134 -9.19 -5.03 -11.31
CA ASN A 134 -9.72 -5.69 -10.11
C ASN A 134 -9.30 -4.97 -8.82
N ILE A 135 -8.05 -4.48 -8.76
CA ILE A 135 -7.53 -3.75 -7.59
C ILE A 135 -8.12 -2.35 -7.53
N ASP A 136 -8.26 -1.67 -8.65
CA ASP A 136 -8.84 -0.32 -8.69
C ASP A 136 -10.32 -0.32 -8.27
N ASN A 137 -11.11 -1.30 -8.73
CA ASN A 137 -12.48 -1.51 -8.24
C ASN A 137 -12.49 -1.77 -6.72
N ALA A 138 -11.60 -2.64 -6.23
CA ALA A 138 -11.51 -2.91 -4.80
C ALA A 138 -11.08 -1.68 -3.98
N VAL A 139 -10.21 -0.81 -4.51
CA VAL A 139 -9.83 0.47 -3.88
C VAL A 139 -11.06 1.37 -3.73
N CYS A 140 -11.88 1.48 -4.78
CA CYS A 140 -13.13 2.25 -4.70
C CYS A 140 -14.14 1.62 -3.74
N ASP A 141 -14.36 0.30 -3.80
CA ASP A 141 -15.31 -0.41 -2.93
C ASP A 141 -14.92 -0.34 -1.44
N ASN A 142 -13.62 -0.33 -1.14
CA ASN A 142 -13.10 -0.22 0.22
C ASN A 142 -12.91 1.23 0.68
N ASN A 143 -13.34 2.24 -0.09
CA ASN A 143 -13.14 3.66 0.21
C ASN A 143 -11.68 3.98 0.55
N ILE A 144 -10.74 3.47 -0.25
CA ILE A 144 -9.32 3.81 -0.15
C ILE A 144 -9.08 5.00 -1.07
N MET A 145 -8.83 6.17 -0.47
CA MET A 145 -8.63 7.40 -1.23
C MET A 145 -7.18 7.49 -1.71
N ILE A 146 -6.98 7.46 -3.03
CA ILE A 146 -5.67 7.64 -3.65
C ILE A 146 -5.78 8.85 -4.59
N ILE A 147 -4.89 9.82 -4.40
CA ILE A 147 -4.81 11.02 -5.23
C ILE A 147 -4.57 10.62 -6.70
N ASP A 148 -5.29 11.23 -7.63
CA ASP A 148 -5.26 10.85 -9.05
C ASP A 148 -3.86 10.95 -9.68
N ASP A 149 -3.06 11.93 -9.25
CA ASP A 149 -1.66 12.07 -9.68
C ASP A 149 -0.77 10.91 -9.23
N ILE A 150 -1.04 10.30 -8.07
CA ILE A 150 -0.33 9.08 -7.64
C ILE A 150 -0.67 7.92 -8.59
N ARG A 151 -1.90 7.88 -9.11
CA ARG A 151 -2.30 6.88 -10.10
C ARG A 151 -1.55 7.08 -11.41
N THR A 152 -1.61 8.28 -11.98
CA THR A 152 -1.29 8.49 -13.41
C THR A 152 -0.04 9.33 -13.69
N GLY A 153 0.42 10.16 -12.74
CA GLY A 153 1.38 11.24 -13.02
C GLY A 153 2.77 11.12 -12.39
N LEU A 154 2.91 10.31 -11.33
CA LEU A 154 4.13 10.23 -10.50
C LEU A 154 5.10 9.10 -10.85
N PHE A 155 5.08 8.62 -12.08
CA PHE A 155 5.98 7.54 -12.52
C PHE A 155 7.16 8.07 -13.35
N TRP A 156 8.36 7.57 -13.03
CA TRP A 156 9.56 7.79 -13.85
C TRP A 156 9.99 6.46 -14.47
N ALA A 157 10.20 6.43 -15.79
CA ALA A 157 10.53 5.21 -16.51
C ALA A 157 11.85 4.57 -16.06
N ASP A 158 12.79 5.37 -15.55
CA ASP A 158 14.06 4.88 -15.00
C ASP A 158 13.94 4.35 -13.56
N GLY A 159 12.73 4.41 -12.97
CA GLY A 159 12.40 3.95 -11.64
C GLY A 159 12.78 4.89 -10.51
N SER A 160 13.19 6.12 -10.82
CA SER A 160 13.45 7.15 -9.82
C SER A 160 12.14 7.65 -9.19
N TRP A 161 12.25 8.28 -8.02
CA TRP A 161 11.14 8.96 -7.36
C TRP A 161 11.66 10.13 -6.54
N PHE A 162 10.94 11.24 -6.53
CA PHE A 162 11.38 12.47 -5.85
C PHE A 162 10.27 13.06 -5.00
N TYR A 163 10.53 13.28 -3.71
CA TYR A 163 9.52 13.77 -2.77
C TYR A 163 9.03 15.16 -3.14
N MET A 164 9.96 16.12 -3.26
CA MET A 164 9.60 17.53 -3.51
C MET A 164 8.86 17.68 -4.84
N TRP A 165 9.33 16.99 -5.89
CA TRP A 165 8.66 17.02 -7.19
C TRP A 165 7.25 16.42 -7.10
N SER A 166 7.07 15.32 -6.38
CA SER A 166 5.75 14.69 -6.21
C SER A 166 4.78 15.60 -5.47
N TYR A 167 5.23 16.24 -4.39
CA TYR A 167 4.45 17.23 -3.64
C TYR A 167 4.03 18.41 -4.53
N GLU A 168 4.98 19.00 -5.26
CA GLU A 168 4.72 20.15 -6.13
C GLU A 168 3.78 19.79 -7.30
N ALA A 169 3.96 18.62 -7.92
CA ALA A 169 3.11 18.13 -8.99
C ALA A 169 1.66 17.94 -8.52
N ILE A 170 1.46 17.20 -7.43
CA ILE A 170 0.14 16.99 -6.82
C ILE A 170 -0.48 18.32 -6.44
N SER A 171 0.25 19.18 -5.73
CA SER A 171 -0.28 20.47 -5.27
C SER A 171 -0.71 21.33 -6.44
N LYS A 172 0.04 21.31 -7.54
CA LYS A 172 -0.31 22.06 -8.75
C LYS A 172 -1.60 21.53 -9.39
N ASP A 173 -1.72 20.22 -9.55
CA ASP A 173 -2.89 19.60 -10.20
C ASP A 173 -4.16 19.77 -9.36
N VAL A 174 -4.08 19.51 -8.05
CA VAL A 174 -5.21 19.71 -7.12
C VAL A 174 -5.70 21.15 -7.15
N ASN A 175 -4.79 22.14 -7.19
CA ASN A 175 -5.17 23.54 -7.30
C ASN A 175 -5.80 23.87 -8.67
N ALA A 176 -5.34 23.24 -9.76
CA ALA A 176 -5.94 23.39 -11.08
C ALA A 176 -7.34 22.78 -11.16
N ASN A 177 -7.60 21.72 -10.39
CA ASN A 177 -8.86 20.97 -10.35
C ASN A 177 -9.81 21.43 -9.24
N GLY A 178 -9.71 22.70 -8.82
CA GLY A 178 -10.63 23.31 -7.86
C GLY A 178 -10.56 22.69 -6.45
N GLY A 179 -9.42 22.11 -6.08
CA GLY A 179 -9.22 21.40 -4.82
C GLY A 179 -9.67 19.94 -4.85
N ASN A 180 -10.15 19.41 -5.99
CA ASN A 180 -10.50 18.01 -6.10
C ASN A 180 -9.29 17.17 -6.52
N ALA A 181 -8.85 16.29 -5.62
CA ALA A 181 -7.75 15.35 -5.84
C ALA A 181 -8.22 13.91 -6.19
N PHE A 182 -9.54 13.68 -6.22
CA PHE A 182 -10.16 12.36 -6.29
C PHE A 182 -11.31 12.33 -7.31
N THR A 183 -10.97 12.11 -8.56
CA THR A 183 -11.94 11.98 -9.66
C THR A 183 -12.16 10.54 -10.08
N HIS A 184 -11.28 9.62 -9.68
CA HIS A 184 -11.35 8.22 -10.15
C HIS A 184 -12.52 7.42 -9.57
N CYS A 185 -12.72 7.49 -8.25
CA CYS A 185 -13.80 6.76 -7.58
C CYS A 185 -15.04 7.66 -7.44
N ALA A 186 -16.00 7.52 -8.35
CA ALA A 186 -17.24 8.31 -8.38
C ALA A 186 -18.07 8.24 -7.07
N SER A 187 -17.87 7.20 -6.26
CA SER A 187 -18.65 6.90 -5.06
C SER A 187 -18.31 7.76 -3.84
N ILE A 188 -17.15 8.45 -3.82
CA ILE A 188 -16.65 9.12 -2.61
C ILE A 188 -17.19 10.56 -2.47
N ALA A 189 -17.72 11.14 -3.55
CA ALA A 189 -18.16 12.54 -3.58
C ALA A 189 -19.50 12.85 -2.87
N SER A 190 -20.19 11.87 -2.26
CA SER A 190 -21.60 12.05 -1.84
C SER A 190 -21.89 12.20 -0.34
N THR A 191 -20.91 12.17 0.57
CA THR A 191 -21.22 12.06 2.02
C THR A 191 -20.60 13.14 2.92
N SER A 192 -20.69 14.41 2.53
CA SER A 192 -20.32 15.53 3.43
C SER A 192 -21.27 16.73 3.30
N THR A 193 -22.59 16.52 3.41
CA THR A 193 -23.51 17.60 3.81
C THR A 193 -24.69 17.02 4.57
N SER A 194 -24.45 16.61 5.83
CA SER A 194 -25.53 16.48 6.82
C SER A 194 -25.48 17.71 7.70
N THR A 195 -26.26 18.73 7.33
CA THR A 195 -26.55 19.88 8.18
C THR A 195 -27.45 19.40 9.31
N SER A 196 -26.87 19.06 10.46
CA SER A 196 -27.62 18.72 11.67
C SER A 196 -28.38 19.96 12.13
N THR A 197 -29.66 20.04 11.79
CA THR A 197 -30.55 21.08 12.32
C THR A 197 -30.98 20.62 13.70
N SER A 198 -30.45 21.28 14.72
CA SER A 198 -30.79 21.07 16.12
C SER A 198 -32.26 21.39 16.36
N SER A 199 -33.10 20.37 16.56
CA SER A 199 -34.44 20.53 17.14
C SER A 199 -34.43 19.99 18.56
N THR A 200 -34.38 20.91 19.51
CA THR A 200 -34.56 20.73 20.94
C THR A 200 -36.02 20.37 21.22
N SER A 201 -36.28 19.21 21.83
CA SER A 201 -37.58 18.94 22.46
C SER A 201 -37.42 18.10 23.72
N THR A 202 -37.65 18.78 24.84
CA THR A 202 -37.67 18.30 26.22
C THR A 202 -39.07 17.82 26.58
N SER A 203 -39.26 16.60 27.11
CA SER A 203 -40.10 16.29 28.30
C SER A 203 -40.23 14.78 28.59
N SER A 204 -40.44 14.49 29.87
CA SER A 204 -40.19 13.26 30.65
C SER A 204 -41.38 12.26 30.71
N PRO A 205 -41.46 11.28 31.65
CA PRO A 205 -41.72 9.87 31.33
C PRO A 205 -43.13 9.38 31.70
N THR A 206 -43.53 8.21 31.22
CA THR A 206 -44.69 7.50 31.80
C THR A 206 -44.46 5.99 31.84
N THR A 207 -44.49 5.48 33.06
CA THR A 207 -44.50 4.08 33.48
C THR A 207 -45.78 3.39 33.02
N SER A 208 -45.70 2.12 32.59
CA SER A 208 -46.75 1.12 32.83
C SER A 208 -46.23 -0.30 32.65
N ILE A 209 -46.52 -1.10 33.67
CA ILE A 209 -46.26 -2.53 33.83
C ILE A 209 -47.49 -3.29 33.29
N ALA A 210 -47.29 -4.41 32.58
CA ALA A 210 -48.19 -5.56 32.67
C ALA A 210 -47.54 -6.84 32.10
N THR A 211 -47.41 -7.81 33.00
CA THR A 211 -47.03 -9.21 32.87
C THR A 211 -48.16 -10.05 32.27
N VAL A 212 -47.91 -10.99 31.35
CA VAL A 212 -48.60 -12.30 31.28
C VAL A 212 -47.69 -13.36 30.64
N ALA A 213 -47.60 -14.51 31.30
CA ALA A 213 -46.89 -15.73 30.92
C ALA A 213 -47.79 -16.71 30.13
N GLY A 214 -47.19 -17.59 29.33
CA GLY A 214 -47.81 -18.87 28.95
C GLY A 214 -47.27 -19.52 27.65
N PRO A 215 -47.27 -20.87 27.54
CA PRO A 215 -46.16 -21.62 26.93
C PRO A 215 -46.57 -22.60 25.79
N ILE A 216 -45.58 -23.38 25.30
CA ILE A 216 -45.65 -24.79 24.80
C ILE A 216 -45.36 -25.05 23.30
N SER A 217 -44.43 -26.01 23.10
CA SER A 217 -44.18 -26.95 21.96
C SER A 217 -43.77 -26.37 20.60
N GLY A 218 -42.85 -26.97 19.85
CA GLY A 218 -42.23 -28.30 19.90
C GLY A 218 -41.93 -28.78 18.47
N GLN A 219 -41.01 -29.75 18.35
CA GLN A 219 -40.56 -30.50 17.16
C GLN A 219 -39.43 -29.88 16.34
N THR A 220 -38.23 -30.46 16.21
CA THR A 220 -37.77 -31.85 15.90
C THR A 220 -37.81 -32.15 14.40
N GLY A 221 -36.64 -32.48 13.82
CA GLY A 221 -36.47 -32.95 12.43
C GLY A 221 -35.03 -32.73 11.92
N THR A 222 -34.02 -33.48 12.36
CA THR A 222 -33.51 -34.76 11.79
C THR A 222 -32.59 -34.60 10.57
N VAL A 223 -31.29 -34.81 10.85
CA VAL A 223 -30.21 -35.48 10.10
C VAL A 223 -30.50 -35.97 8.67
N THR A 224 -29.60 -35.64 7.72
CA THR A 224 -29.13 -36.60 6.71
C THR A 224 -27.65 -36.38 6.42
N ALA A 225 -26.86 -37.43 6.62
CA ALA A 225 -25.47 -37.57 6.21
C ALA A 225 -25.40 -38.55 5.04
N GLN A 226 -24.66 -38.21 3.99
CA GLN A 226 -24.06 -39.11 2.97
C GLN A 226 -23.43 -38.20 1.90
N GLY A 227 -22.23 -38.41 1.37
CA GLY A 227 -21.27 -39.50 1.49
C GLY A 227 -20.38 -39.48 0.24
N THR A 228 -19.12 -39.86 0.41
CA THR A 228 -18.25 -40.57 -0.55
C THR A 228 -17.86 -39.94 -1.90
N GLY A 229 -16.55 -39.79 -2.11
CA GLY A 229 -15.92 -39.59 -3.43
C GLY A 229 -14.39 -39.55 -3.39
N SER A 230 -13.76 -40.71 -3.16
CA SER A 230 -12.31 -40.94 -3.31
C SER A 230 -11.90 -41.19 -4.76
N SER A 231 -10.78 -40.61 -5.20
CA SER A 231 -9.88 -41.12 -6.27
C SER A 231 -8.62 -40.23 -6.28
N LYS A 232 -7.45 -40.60 -5.72
CA LYS A 232 -6.43 -41.59 -6.15
C LYS A 232 -6.00 -41.48 -7.63
N GLY A 233 -4.74 -41.05 -7.86
CA GLY A 233 -4.04 -41.16 -9.14
C GLY A 233 -2.67 -40.43 -9.19
N LEU A 234 -1.59 -41.11 -8.78
CA LEU A 234 -0.18 -40.88 -9.19
C LEU A 234 0.06 -41.53 -10.60
N PRO A 235 1.27 -41.54 -11.23
CA PRO A 235 2.35 -40.54 -11.39
C PRO A 235 2.97 -40.44 -12.83
N SER A 236 3.89 -39.46 -13.04
CA SER A 236 5.06 -39.46 -13.99
C SER A 236 4.83 -39.48 -15.53
N PRO A 237 5.84 -39.21 -16.41
CA PRO A 237 7.25 -38.78 -16.19
C PRO A 237 7.75 -37.60 -17.07
N SER A 238 8.98 -37.15 -16.79
CA SER A 238 9.84 -36.28 -17.63
C SER A 238 10.17 -36.90 -19.02
N PRO A 239 10.68 -36.09 -19.97
CA PRO A 239 12.13 -36.12 -20.24
C PRO A 239 12.73 -34.72 -20.45
N THR A 240 13.89 -34.43 -19.84
CA THR A 240 15.22 -34.38 -20.50
C THR A 240 15.31 -33.35 -21.63
N ASN A 241 16.04 -32.26 -21.39
CA ASN A 241 17.02 -31.83 -22.39
C ASN A 241 18.21 -31.12 -21.77
N SER A 242 19.35 -31.79 -21.93
CA SER A 242 20.70 -31.30 -21.71
C SER A 242 21.04 -30.25 -22.76
N ASN A 243 21.78 -29.21 -22.37
CA ASN A 243 22.77 -28.62 -23.27
C ASN A 243 23.88 -27.98 -22.43
N SER A 244 25.01 -28.70 -22.40
CA SER A 244 26.34 -28.19 -22.11
C SER A 244 26.71 -27.09 -23.09
N PHE A 245 27.34 -26.03 -22.61
CA PHE A 245 28.38 -25.34 -23.36
C PHE A 245 29.52 -24.98 -22.41
N ASP A 246 30.62 -25.70 -22.58
CA ASP A 246 31.96 -25.34 -22.13
C ASP A 246 32.44 -24.08 -22.88
N GLY A 247 33.19 -23.22 -22.20
CA GLY A 247 33.71 -21.99 -22.79
C GLY A 247 34.73 -21.27 -21.90
N ALA A 248 35.92 -21.86 -21.83
CA ALA A 248 37.17 -21.43 -21.21
C ALA A 248 37.43 -19.90 -20.97
N SER A 249 37.80 -19.60 -19.72
CA SER A 249 39.13 -19.10 -19.28
C SER A 249 39.89 -18.11 -20.17
N THR A 250 40.11 -16.88 -19.68
CA THR A 250 41.48 -16.30 -19.66
C THR A 250 41.65 -15.33 -18.49
N SER A 251 42.59 -15.69 -17.61
CA SER A 251 43.22 -14.87 -16.58
C SER A 251 44.25 -13.92 -17.21
N ILE A 252 44.40 -12.71 -16.66
CA ILE A 252 45.68 -12.03 -16.35
C ILE A 252 45.37 -10.87 -15.39
N GLY A 253 46.03 -10.87 -14.23
CA GLY A 253 45.95 -9.81 -13.20
C GLY A 253 46.88 -8.61 -13.47
N PRO A 254 47.49 -8.02 -12.42
CA PRO A 254 46.97 -6.83 -11.77
C PRO A 254 47.90 -5.61 -11.96
N LYS A 255 47.38 -4.38 -11.71
CA LYS A 255 48.25 -3.27 -11.33
C LYS A 255 47.54 -2.19 -10.51
N SER A 256 48.16 -1.90 -9.39
CA SER A 256 47.81 -0.93 -8.36
C SER A 256 48.41 0.45 -8.64
N THR A 257 47.77 1.47 -8.05
CA THR A 257 48.28 2.78 -7.62
C THR A 257 48.68 3.81 -8.69
N HIS A 258 48.02 4.98 -8.70
CA HIS A 258 48.59 6.23 -8.15
C HIS A 258 47.61 7.42 -8.25
N LEU A 259 47.54 8.19 -7.17
CA LEU A 259 46.93 9.52 -7.03
C LEU A 259 47.17 10.43 -8.26
N ARG A 260 46.13 11.14 -8.70
CA ARG A 260 46.29 12.50 -9.20
C ARG A 260 45.11 13.38 -8.81
N GLN A 261 45.44 14.29 -7.89
CA GLN A 261 44.63 15.40 -7.42
C GLN A 261 44.73 16.53 -8.45
N HIS A 262 43.60 17.01 -8.95
CA HIS A 262 43.50 18.34 -9.57
C HIS A 262 42.19 19.00 -9.15
N ARG A 263 42.34 20.09 -8.38
CA ARG A 263 41.34 21.15 -8.28
C ARG A 263 41.24 21.82 -9.65
N HIS A 264 40.03 22.20 -10.07
CA HIS A 264 39.52 23.58 -10.10
C HIS A 264 38.52 23.80 -11.25
N LEU A 265 37.41 24.46 -10.89
CA LEU A 265 36.57 25.37 -11.70
C LEU A 265 35.73 24.77 -12.85
N GLY A 266 34.42 24.91 -12.71
CA GLY A 266 33.51 24.94 -13.85
C GLY A 266 32.15 24.33 -13.58
N THR A 267 31.27 25.04 -12.90
CA THR A 267 29.82 24.90 -13.09
C THR A 267 29.52 25.24 -14.55
N PRO A 268 28.76 24.40 -15.26
CA PRO A 268 27.58 24.95 -15.88
C PRO A 268 26.34 24.12 -15.55
N ILE A 269 25.30 24.88 -15.23
CA ILE A 269 23.90 24.50 -15.21
C ILE A 269 23.57 23.84 -16.55
N ALA A 270 23.14 22.58 -16.51
CA ALA A 270 22.42 21.95 -17.61
C ALA A 270 21.11 21.40 -17.03
N GLN A 271 20.06 22.21 -17.18
CA GLN A 271 18.69 21.76 -17.12
C GLN A 271 18.48 20.67 -18.18
N LEU A 272 18.20 19.45 -17.74
CA LEU A 272 17.59 18.41 -18.58
C LEU A 272 16.15 18.23 -18.11
N LEU A 273 15.35 19.25 -18.43
CA LEU A 273 13.90 19.14 -18.56
C LEU A 273 13.60 18.22 -19.74
N THR A 274 13.19 16.99 -19.46
CA THR A 274 12.40 16.19 -20.41
C THR A 274 11.18 15.62 -19.69
N LYS A 275 10.13 16.44 -19.59
CA LYS A 275 8.74 15.96 -19.70
C LYS A 275 8.15 16.67 -20.93
N PRO A 276 7.51 15.94 -21.87
CA PRO A 276 7.06 16.50 -23.13
C PRO A 276 5.89 17.47 -22.93
N TYR A 277 5.95 18.55 -23.68
CA TYR A 277 4.86 19.47 -23.99
C TYR A 277 3.61 18.71 -24.44
N LEU A 278 2.48 18.93 -23.76
CA LEU A 278 1.16 18.88 -24.37
C LEU A 278 0.52 20.25 -24.20
N HIS A 279 0.37 20.94 -25.34
CA HIS A 279 -0.35 22.20 -25.49
C HIS A 279 -1.86 21.99 -25.30
N PRO A 280 -2.60 22.97 -24.76
CA PRO A 280 -4.04 23.05 -24.94
C PRO A 280 -4.34 23.70 -26.30
N LEU A 281 -5.23 23.08 -27.07
CA LEU A 281 -5.93 23.74 -28.18
C LEU A 281 -7.44 23.60 -27.94
N LEU A 282 -8.07 24.78 -27.88
CA LEU A 282 -9.50 25.12 -27.92
C LEU A 282 -10.34 24.84 -26.67
#